data_AF-A0AA90U306-F1
#
_entry.id   AF-A0AA90U306-F1
#
_cell.length_a   1.000
_cell.length_b   1.000
_cell.length_c   1.000
_cell.angle_alpha   90.00
_cell.angle_beta   90.00
_cell.angle_gamma   90.00
#
_symmetry.space_group_name_H-M   'P 1'
#
loop_
_entity.id
_entity.type
_entity.pdbx_description
1 polymer ?
#
loop_
_entity_poly.entity_id
_entity_poly.type
_entity_poly.pdbx_seq_one_letter_code
_entity_poly.pdbx_strand_id
1 'polypeptide(L)'
;MDVPDYEKLLKRSESVLSKSNQNQQRLKIPEPDVIQEGKVTIVRNFMDIVDMINRDVKHVTKFLMTEFGIGVTVDNKRLIINRKISADQISMKLKQYMESYVFCYECNSPDTEIVKVGRTNVLVCKACGAQHPIKMASEMKMDEETVEEGKQYTVQIAKIGVSGEGRAFYRGFNIFVPGVKKGETVKVLIKKIKNNTAIAEVVDKEKE
;
A
#
# COMPACT_ATOMS: atom_id res chain seq x y z
N MET A 1 39.12 33.02 10.52
CA MET A 1 38.71 31.61 10.50
C MET A 1 38.21 31.33 9.09
N ASP A 2 39.06 30.77 8.25
CA ASP A 2 38.68 30.37 6.90
C ASP A 2 37.64 29.24 7.00
N VAL A 3 36.43 29.53 6.54
CA VAL A 3 35.39 28.51 6.36
C VAL A 3 35.95 27.53 5.33
N PRO A 4 36.18 26.25 5.65
CA PRO A 4 36.62 25.29 4.65
C PRO A 4 35.63 25.30 3.49
N ASP A 5 36.15 25.70 2.33
CA ASP A 5 35.49 25.76 1.03
C ASP A 5 34.52 24.59 0.88
N TYR A 6 33.22 24.89 0.92
CA TYR A 6 32.12 23.94 0.97
C TYR A 6 32.29 22.83 -0.08
N GLU A 7 32.84 23.18 -1.25
CA GLU A 7 33.14 22.27 -2.35
C GLU A 7 34.13 21.15 -1.99
N LYS A 8 35.13 21.44 -1.15
CA LYS A 8 36.10 20.43 -0.68
C LYS A 8 35.46 19.43 0.28
N LEU A 9 34.56 19.91 1.15
CA LEU A 9 33.79 19.05 2.06
C LEU A 9 32.78 18.18 1.29
N LEU A 10 32.17 18.76 0.26
CA LEU A 10 31.26 18.05 -0.64
C LEU A 10 31.99 16.94 -1.40
N LYS A 11 33.10 17.25 -2.08
CA LYS A 11 33.91 16.26 -2.82
C LYS A 11 34.40 15.10 -1.94
N ARG A 12 34.77 15.39 -0.69
CA ARG A 12 35.14 14.35 0.28
C ARG A 12 33.95 13.44 0.58
N SER A 13 32.78 13.99 0.84
CA SER A 13 31.57 13.21 1.16
C SER A 13 31.10 12.36 -0.03
N GLU A 14 31.11 12.90 -1.25
CA GLU A 14 30.75 12.18 -2.48
C GLU A 14 31.64 10.96 -2.74
N SER A 15 32.94 11.09 -2.47
CA SER A 15 33.91 9.99 -2.63
C SER A 15 33.67 8.82 -1.66
N VAL A 16 33.03 9.08 -0.52
CA VAL A 16 32.64 8.06 0.47
C VAL A 16 31.31 7.42 0.07
N LEU A 17 30.31 8.24 -0.27
CA LEU A 17 28.96 7.77 -0.61
C LEU A 17 28.91 6.94 -1.91
N SER A 18 29.76 7.27 -2.90
CA SER A 18 29.85 6.53 -4.17
C SER A 18 30.30 5.08 -4.00
N LYS A 19 30.97 4.74 -2.88
CA LYS A 19 31.37 3.36 -2.55
C LYS A 19 30.26 2.56 -1.86
N SER A 20 29.37 3.21 -1.12
CA SER A 20 28.28 2.55 -0.37
C SER A 20 26.98 2.41 -1.16
N ASN A 21 26.68 3.30 -2.10
CA ASN A 21 25.39 3.32 -2.81
C ASN A 21 25.25 2.29 -3.95
N GLN A 22 26.31 1.54 -4.30
CA GLN A 22 26.25 0.57 -5.39
C GLN A 22 25.38 -0.68 -5.09
N ASN A 23 24.79 -0.79 -3.90
CA ASN A 23 24.10 -2.01 -3.44
C ASN A 23 22.58 -1.94 -3.31
N GLN A 24 21.92 -0.84 -3.66
CA GLN A 24 20.49 -0.69 -3.41
C GLN A 24 19.56 -1.57 -4.29
N GLN A 25 20.07 -2.41 -5.20
CA GLN A 25 19.25 -3.23 -6.10
C GLN A 25 19.57 -4.74 -6.13
N ARG A 26 20.15 -5.31 -5.06
CA ARG A 26 20.51 -6.74 -5.07
C ARG A 26 19.37 -7.72 -4.79
N LEU A 27 18.24 -7.28 -4.23
CA LEU A 27 17.18 -8.20 -3.80
C LEU A 27 16.31 -8.68 -4.98
N LYS A 28 16.72 -9.78 -5.63
CA LYS A 28 15.94 -10.46 -6.67
C LYS A 28 15.09 -11.58 -6.07
N ILE A 29 13.89 -11.24 -5.62
CA ILE A 29 12.99 -12.25 -5.02
C ILE A 29 12.43 -13.16 -6.10
N PRO A 30 12.48 -14.50 -5.92
CA PRO A 30 11.86 -15.43 -6.86
C PRO A 30 10.34 -15.31 -6.83
N GLU A 31 9.71 -15.49 -7.99
CA GLU A 31 8.25 -15.51 -8.08
C GLU A 31 7.66 -16.67 -7.28
N PRO A 32 6.51 -16.49 -6.61
CA PRO A 32 5.91 -17.54 -5.80
C PRO A 32 5.43 -18.69 -6.69
N ASP A 33 5.90 -19.88 -6.37
CA ASP A 33 5.60 -21.11 -7.10
C ASP A 33 4.41 -21.81 -6.44
N VAL A 34 3.23 -21.60 -7.05
CA VAL A 34 1.93 -21.93 -6.47
C VAL A 34 1.28 -23.08 -7.21
N ILE A 35 0.94 -24.13 -6.47
CA ILE A 35 0.17 -25.28 -6.95
C ILE A 35 -1.18 -25.30 -6.25
N GLN A 36 -2.25 -25.51 -7.00
CA GLN A 36 -3.60 -25.64 -6.46
C GLN A 36 -4.05 -27.10 -6.52
N GLU A 37 -4.18 -27.74 -5.36
CA GLU A 37 -4.71 -29.09 -5.21
C GLU A 37 -6.13 -29.02 -4.64
N GLY A 38 -7.13 -29.02 -5.53
CA GLY A 38 -8.55 -28.93 -5.15
C GLY A 38 -8.90 -27.62 -4.44
N LYS A 39 -9.16 -27.71 -3.12
CA LYS A 39 -9.47 -26.55 -2.27
C LYS A 39 -8.24 -25.97 -1.56
N VAL A 40 -7.09 -26.62 -1.66
CA VAL A 40 -5.86 -26.25 -0.97
C VAL A 40 -4.91 -25.60 -1.97
N THR A 41 -4.21 -24.55 -1.54
CA THR A 41 -3.15 -23.90 -2.30
C THR A 41 -1.83 -24.15 -1.59
N ILE A 42 -0.83 -24.62 -2.34
CA ILE A 42 0.49 -24.96 -1.83
C ILE A 42 1.51 -24.04 -2.49
N VAL A 43 2.31 -23.34 -1.69
CA VAL A 43 3.44 -22.53 -2.15
C VAL A 43 4.72 -23.31 -1.90
N ARG A 44 5.42 -23.75 -2.95
CA ARG A 44 6.59 -24.64 -2.83
C ARG A 44 7.84 -23.91 -2.33
N ASN A 45 8.08 -22.69 -2.81
CA ASN A 45 9.27 -21.89 -2.53
C ASN A 45 9.08 -20.87 -1.40
N PHE A 46 8.14 -21.13 -0.48
CA PHE A 46 7.84 -20.17 0.58
C PHE A 46 9.06 -19.93 1.50
N MET A 47 9.78 -20.99 1.88
CA MET A 47 10.97 -20.85 2.71
C MET A 47 12.05 -20.00 2.02
N ASP A 48 12.30 -20.25 0.74
CA ASP A 48 13.32 -19.53 -0.03
C ASP A 48 13.00 -18.03 -0.12
N ILE A 49 11.72 -17.67 -0.27
CA ILE A 49 11.25 -16.28 -0.27
C ILE A 49 11.50 -15.64 1.10
N VAL A 50 11.14 -16.32 2.18
CA VAL A 50 11.29 -15.80 3.54
C VAL A 50 12.76 -15.62 3.91
N ASP A 51 13.61 -16.58 3.56
CA ASP A 51 15.05 -16.54 3.80
C ASP A 51 15.70 -15.40 3.02
N MET A 52 15.29 -15.19 1.75
CA MET A 52 15.80 -14.09 0.95
C MET A 52 15.41 -12.71 1.49
N ILE A 53 14.21 -12.61 2.07
CA ILE A 53 13.71 -11.39 2.74
C ILE A 53 14.33 -11.22 4.14
N ASN A 54 15.06 -12.22 4.64
CA ASN A 54 15.69 -12.24 5.97
C ASN A 54 14.69 -11.94 7.10
N ARG A 55 13.60 -12.72 7.16
CA ARG A 55 12.53 -12.57 8.16
C ARG A 55 12.19 -13.89 8.83
N ASP A 56 11.60 -13.80 10.03
CA ASP A 56 11.11 -14.98 10.73
C ASP A 56 9.87 -15.55 10.05
N VAL A 57 9.91 -16.86 9.75
CA VAL A 57 8.84 -17.61 9.09
C VAL A 57 7.50 -17.48 9.81
N LYS A 58 7.50 -17.49 11.15
CA LYS A 58 6.28 -17.36 11.95
C LYS A 58 5.67 -15.98 11.81
N HIS A 59 6.50 -14.94 11.68
CA HIS A 59 6.02 -13.58 11.49
C HIS A 59 5.33 -13.42 10.12
N VAL A 60 5.97 -13.91 9.05
CA VAL A 60 5.40 -13.88 7.69
C VAL A 60 4.11 -14.71 7.64
N THR A 61 4.12 -15.91 8.23
CA THR A 61 2.95 -16.79 8.27
C THR A 61 1.78 -16.13 9.03
N LYS A 62 2.05 -15.50 10.18
CA LYS A 62 1.04 -14.79 10.97
C LYS A 62 0.45 -13.60 10.20
N PHE A 63 1.27 -12.88 9.44
CA PHE A 63 0.80 -11.83 8.56
C PHE A 63 -0.15 -12.39 7.49
N LEU A 64 0.26 -13.44 6.77
CA LEU A 64 -0.56 -14.07 5.73
C LEU A 64 -1.88 -14.63 6.29
N MET A 65 -1.86 -15.22 7.48
CA MET A 65 -3.08 -15.65 8.19
C MET A 65 -4.04 -14.48 8.44
N THR A 66 -3.51 -13.34 8.88
CA THR A 66 -4.31 -12.14 9.20
C THR A 66 -4.89 -11.52 7.93
N GLU A 67 -4.07 -11.39 6.88
CA GLU A 67 -4.47 -10.78 5.61
C GLU A 67 -5.49 -11.61 4.83
N PHE A 68 -5.32 -12.93 4.82
CA PHE A 68 -6.26 -13.80 4.13
C PHE A 68 -7.46 -14.21 4.99
N GLY A 69 -7.34 -14.11 6.32
CA GLY A 69 -8.37 -14.57 7.27
C GLY A 69 -8.55 -16.09 7.26
N ILE A 70 -7.50 -16.85 6.94
CA ILE A 70 -7.56 -18.30 6.70
C ILE A 70 -6.48 -19.01 7.53
N GLY A 71 -6.77 -20.24 7.92
CA GLY A 71 -5.77 -21.14 8.48
C GLY A 71 -4.67 -21.46 7.46
N VAL A 72 -3.46 -21.01 7.76
CA VAL A 72 -2.25 -21.28 6.99
C VAL A 72 -1.35 -22.20 7.82
N THR A 73 -0.71 -23.19 7.20
CA THR A 73 0.22 -24.08 7.90
C THR A 73 1.53 -24.14 7.13
N VAL A 74 2.64 -24.08 7.83
CA VAL A 74 3.96 -24.30 7.23
C VAL A 74 4.31 -25.78 7.40
N ASP A 75 4.57 -26.47 6.30
CA ASP A 75 5.02 -27.86 6.28
C ASP A 75 6.40 -27.93 5.64
N ASN A 76 7.43 -28.20 6.45
CA ASN A 76 8.84 -28.21 6.04
C ASN A 76 9.26 -26.91 5.32
N LYS A 77 9.24 -26.90 3.98
CA LYS A 77 9.64 -25.77 3.13
C LYS A 77 8.48 -25.10 2.39
N ARG A 78 7.29 -25.69 2.44
CA ARG A 78 6.11 -25.25 1.70
C ARG A 78 5.06 -24.65 2.63
N LEU A 79 4.32 -23.68 2.10
CA LEU A 79 3.15 -23.11 2.75
C LEU A 79 1.90 -23.80 2.25
N ILE A 80 1.06 -24.28 3.16
CA ILE A 80 -0.22 -24.91 2.86
C ILE A 80 -1.32 -23.94 3.30
N ILE A 81 -2.18 -23.56 2.37
CA ILE A 81 -3.31 -22.66 2.61
C ILE A 81 -4.60 -23.41 2.31
N ASN A 82 -5.50 -23.49 3.29
CA ASN A 82 -6.75 -24.26 3.19
C ASN A 82 -7.85 -23.54 2.37
N ARG A 83 -7.47 -22.83 1.31
CA ARG A 83 -8.37 -22.17 0.35
C ARG A 83 -7.69 -22.08 -1.02
N LYS A 84 -8.49 -22.04 -2.08
CA LYS A 84 -8.04 -21.70 -3.43
C LYS A 84 -7.67 -20.21 -3.51
N ILE A 85 -6.40 -19.92 -3.78
CA ILE A 85 -5.87 -18.55 -3.93
C ILE A 85 -5.00 -18.51 -5.20
N SER A 86 -5.14 -17.47 -6.01
CA SER A 86 -4.30 -17.27 -7.20
C SER A 86 -2.89 -16.80 -6.82
N ALA A 87 -1.92 -17.10 -7.69
CA ALA A 87 -0.54 -16.66 -7.51
C ALA A 87 -0.42 -15.14 -7.38
N ASP A 88 -1.24 -14.38 -8.12
CA ASP A 88 -1.27 -12.92 -8.08
C ASP A 88 -1.69 -12.36 -6.71
N GLN A 89 -2.65 -13.02 -6.05
CA GLN A 89 -3.08 -12.59 -4.72
C GLN A 89 -1.98 -12.82 -3.69
N ILE A 90 -1.24 -13.92 -3.82
CA ILE A 90 -0.08 -14.22 -2.96
C ILE A 90 1.04 -13.21 -3.22
N SER A 91 1.35 -12.91 -4.48
CA SER A 91 2.39 -11.94 -4.84
C SER A 91 2.05 -10.53 -4.35
N MET A 92 0.79 -10.09 -4.47
CA MET A 92 0.31 -8.82 -3.96
C MET A 92 0.48 -8.73 -2.43
N LYS A 93 0.07 -9.77 -1.69
CA LYS A 93 0.23 -9.79 -0.22
C LYS A 93 1.70 -9.83 0.23
N LEU A 94 2.56 -10.55 -0.49
CA LEU A 94 4.00 -10.54 -0.22
C LEU A 94 4.61 -9.15 -0.45
N LYS A 95 4.21 -8.44 -1.51
CA LYS A 95 4.64 -7.05 -1.74
C LYS A 95 4.22 -6.11 -0.62
N GLN A 96 2.95 -6.19 -0.18
CA GLN A 96 2.44 -5.41 0.95
C GLN A 96 3.23 -5.68 2.25
N TYR A 97 3.60 -6.96 2.48
CA TYR A 97 4.45 -7.33 3.61
C TYR A 97 5.83 -6.68 3.52
N MET A 98 6.44 -6.68 2.34
CA MET A 98 7.77 -6.07 2.15
C MET A 98 7.77 -4.58 2.42
N GLU A 99 6.80 -3.86 1.86
CA GLU A 99 6.65 -2.41 2.05
C GLU A 99 6.46 -2.05 3.53
N SER A 100 5.74 -2.88 4.29
CA SER A 100 5.42 -2.58 5.69
C SER A 100 6.49 -3.04 6.69
N TYR A 101 7.14 -4.19 6.43
CA TYR A 101 7.95 -4.90 7.42
C TYR A 101 9.41 -5.17 6.99
N VAL A 102 9.80 -4.82 5.77
CA VAL A 102 11.13 -5.13 5.21
C VAL A 102 11.86 -3.87 4.77
N PHE A 103 11.19 -2.99 4.03
CA PHE A 103 11.83 -1.76 3.58
C PHE A 103 11.88 -0.70 4.68
N CYS A 104 13.01 -0.01 4.76
CA CYS A 104 13.14 1.17 5.60
C CYS A 104 12.41 2.37 4.97
N TYR A 105 11.67 3.12 5.76
CA TYR A 105 10.94 4.32 5.30
C TYR A 105 11.86 5.47 4.85
N GLU A 106 13.11 5.51 5.30
CA GLU A 106 14.06 6.58 4.97
C GLU A 106 14.91 6.25 3.74
N CYS A 107 15.56 5.10 3.74
CA CYS A 107 16.55 4.74 2.72
C CYS A 107 16.09 3.62 1.77
N ASN A 108 14.88 3.08 1.96
CA ASN A 108 14.31 1.97 1.20
C ASN A 108 15.19 0.70 1.13
N SER A 109 16.16 0.58 2.05
CA SER A 109 17.00 -0.61 2.13
C SER A 109 16.19 -1.78 2.70
N PRO A 110 16.33 -3.01 2.15
CA PRO A 110 15.77 -4.22 2.74
C PRO A 110 16.55 -4.70 3.97
N ASP A 111 17.71 -4.11 4.27
CA ASP A 111 18.55 -4.45 5.42
C ASP A 111 17.97 -3.88 6.72
N THR A 112 16.86 -4.45 7.17
CA THR A 112 16.18 -4.07 8.41
C THR A 112 15.93 -5.29 9.29
N GLU A 113 15.71 -5.08 10.59
CA GLU A 113 15.35 -6.13 11.54
C GLU A 113 14.20 -5.68 12.44
N ILE A 114 13.36 -6.64 12.86
CA ILE A 114 12.24 -6.38 13.76
C ILE A 114 12.70 -6.70 15.19
N VAL A 115 12.78 -5.67 16.03
CA VAL A 115 13.18 -5.77 17.44
C VAL A 115 11.99 -5.43 18.32
N LYS A 116 11.74 -6.25 19.36
CA LYS A 116 10.70 -5.96 20.33
C LYS A 116 11.25 -5.07 21.44
N VAL A 117 10.77 -3.83 21.51
CA VAL A 117 11.15 -2.86 22.55
C VAL A 117 9.93 -2.64 23.45
N GLY A 118 9.95 -3.24 24.65
CA GLY A 118 8.82 -3.20 25.58
C GLY A 118 7.59 -3.94 25.03
N ARG A 119 6.51 -3.20 24.78
CA ARG A 119 5.24 -3.73 24.23
C ARG A 119 5.12 -3.57 22.72
N THR A 120 6.02 -2.82 22.09
CA THR A 120 5.92 -2.43 20.68
C THR A 120 7.01 -3.10 19.86
N ASN A 121 6.68 -3.52 18.65
CA ASN A 121 7.69 -3.98 17.69
C ASN A 121 8.24 -2.77 16.94
N VAL A 122 9.55 -2.70 16.81
CA VAL A 122 10.28 -1.60 16.16
C VAL A 122 11.10 -2.18 15.02
N LEU A 123 10.99 -1.57 13.84
CA LEU A 123 11.81 -1.86 12.69
C LEU A 123 13.10 -1.02 12.78
N VAL A 124 14.24 -1.70 12.87
CA VAL A 124 15.58 -1.08 12.96
C VAL A 124 16.33 -1.32 11.67
N CYS A 125 16.77 -0.26 10.99
CA CYS A 125 17.55 -0.38 9.76
C CYS A 125 19.04 -0.51 10.05
N LYS A 126 19.70 -1.53 9.49
CA LYS A 126 21.15 -1.72 9.60
C LYS A 126 21.94 -0.78 8.68
N ALA A 127 21.34 -0.32 7.59
CA ALA A 127 22.00 0.54 6.61
C ALA A 127 22.05 2.02 7.06
N CYS A 128 20.94 2.57 7.57
CA CYS A 128 20.87 3.99 7.99
C CYS A 128 20.78 4.20 9.51
N GLY A 129 20.48 3.15 10.29
CA GLY A 129 20.30 3.26 11.75
C GLY A 129 18.92 3.76 12.19
N ALA A 130 18.03 4.10 11.26
CA ALA A 130 16.68 4.56 11.56
C ALA A 130 15.86 3.51 12.33
N GLN A 131 15.02 3.98 13.25
CA GLN A 131 14.14 3.15 14.07
C GLN A 131 12.70 3.61 13.93
N HIS A 132 11.83 2.75 13.43
CA HIS A 132 10.42 3.06 13.24
C HIS A 132 9.54 2.09 14.01
N PRO A 133 8.57 2.57 14.82
CA PRO A 133 7.59 1.68 15.43
C PRO A 133 6.72 1.05 14.33
N ILE A 134 6.58 -0.26 14.38
CA ILE A 134 5.72 -1.01 13.45
C ILE A 134 4.28 -0.83 13.91
N LYS A 135 3.49 -0.07 13.14
CA LYS A 135 2.06 0.07 13.40
C LYS A 135 1.37 -1.28 13.20
N MET A 136 0.65 -1.75 14.21
CA MET A 136 -0.24 -2.91 14.03
C MET A 136 -1.39 -2.48 13.13
N ALA A 137 -1.83 -3.37 12.23
CA ALA A 137 -2.80 -3.11 11.16
C ALA A 137 -4.19 -2.60 11.61
N SER A 138 -4.44 -2.40 12.91
CA SER A 138 -5.66 -1.76 13.40
C SER A 138 -5.77 -0.27 13.01
N GLU A 139 -4.72 0.35 12.48
CA GLU A 139 -4.73 1.77 12.08
C GLU A 139 -4.07 2.03 10.72
N MET A 140 -4.23 1.13 9.76
CA MET A 140 -4.21 1.53 8.36
C MET A 140 -5.67 1.72 7.95
N LYS A 141 -6.26 2.88 8.30
CA LYS A 141 -7.33 3.38 7.44
C LYS A 141 -6.64 3.54 6.09
N MET A 142 -6.98 2.68 5.12
CA MET A 142 -6.87 3.08 3.73
C MET A 142 -7.46 4.47 3.72
N ASP A 143 -6.69 5.47 3.31
CA ASP A 143 -7.26 6.76 3.00
C ASP A 143 -8.35 6.45 1.96
N GLU A 144 -9.60 6.32 2.44
CA GLU A 144 -10.77 6.29 1.59
C GLU A 144 -10.58 7.54 0.76
N GLU A 145 -10.27 7.37 -0.52
CA GLU A 145 -9.88 8.45 -1.44
C GLU A 145 -10.85 9.60 -1.24
N THR A 146 -10.44 10.53 -0.38
CA THR A 146 -11.35 11.55 0.11
C THR A 146 -11.54 12.44 -1.09
N VAL A 147 -12.80 12.68 -1.38
CA VAL A 147 -13.18 13.58 -2.44
C VAL A 147 -12.51 14.93 -2.13
N GLU A 148 -11.74 15.49 -3.06
CA GLU A 148 -11.04 16.77 -2.84
C GLU A 148 -11.73 17.90 -3.59
N GLU A 149 -11.73 19.09 -2.98
CA GLU A 149 -12.23 20.30 -3.59
C GLU A 149 -11.39 20.67 -4.82
N GLY A 150 -12.04 20.99 -5.94
CA GLY A 150 -11.40 21.35 -7.21
C GLY A 150 -11.07 20.18 -8.13
N LYS A 151 -11.21 18.91 -7.69
CA LYS A 151 -11.04 17.74 -8.56
C LYS A 151 -12.31 17.41 -9.34
N GLN A 152 -12.11 16.83 -10.52
CA GLN A 152 -13.19 16.35 -11.40
C GLN A 152 -13.42 14.86 -11.18
N TYR A 153 -14.68 14.45 -11.06
CA TYR A 153 -15.09 13.06 -10.87
C TYR A 153 -16.25 12.71 -11.80
N THR A 154 -16.23 11.49 -12.33
CA THR A 154 -17.33 10.95 -13.13
C THR A 154 -18.35 10.29 -12.20
N VAL A 155 -19.58 10.80 -12.19
CA VAL A 155 -20.63 10.34 -11.27
C VAL A 155 -21.92 10.04 -12.05
N GLN A 156 -22.64 9.01 -11.61
CA GLN A 156 -23.94 8.66 -12.17
C GLN A 156 -25.07 9.19 -11.28
N ILE A 157 -26.06 9.84 -11.88
CA ILE A 157 -27.15 10.46 -11.13
C ILE A 157 -28.23 9.42 -10.84
N ALA A 158 -28.38 9.07 -9.55
CA ALA A 158 -29.32 8.07 -9.10
C ALA A 158 -30.76 8.61 -9.05
N LYS A 159 -30.95 9.82 -8.50
CA LYS A 159 -32.27 10.42 -8.25
C LYS A 159 -32.25 11.93 -8.45
N ILE A 160 -33.39 12.50 -8.84
CA ILE A 160 -33.64 13.94 -8.87
C ILE A 160 -34.46 14.31 -7.62
N GLY A 161 -34.04 15.33 -6.89
CA GLY A 161 -34.79 15.90 -5.77
C GLY A 161 -35.92 16.83 -6.23
N VAL A 162 -36.82 17.19 -5.31
CA VAL A 162 -37.97 18.08 -5.58
C VAL A 162 -37.54 19.46 -6.09
N SER A 163 -36.33 19.90 -5.72
CA SER A 163 -35.72 21.17 -6.16
C SER A 163 -35.04 21.10 -7.53
N GLY A 164 -35.12 19.98 -8.25
CA GLY A 164 -34.45 19.82 -9.56
C GLY A 164 -32.95 19.53 -9.50
N GLU A 165 -32.41 19.25 -8.31
CA GLU A 165 -31.02 18.85 -8.10
C GLU A 165 -30.85 17.33 -8.29
N GLY A 166 -29.85 16.93 -9.07
CA GLY A 166 -29.43 15.54 -9.21
C GLY A 166 -28.59 15.10 -8.00
N ARG A 167 -28.97 13.98 -7.38
CA ARG A 167 -28.23 13.33 -6.30
C ARG A 167 -27.45 12.14 -6.86
N ALA A 168 -26.13 12.18 -6.70
CA ALA A 168 -25.22 11.08 -6.99
C ALA A 168 -24.53 10.63 -5.69
N PHE A 169 -24.23 9.34 -5.58
CA PHE A 169 -23.47 8.79 -4.46
C PHE A 169 -22.12 8.31 -4.97
N TYR A 170 -21.03 8.89 -4.47
CA TYR A 170 -19.68 8.55 -4.92
C TYR A 170 -18.72 8.51 -3.74
N ARG A 171 -18.03 7.37 -3.57
CA ARG A 171 -16.99 7.14 -2.53
C ARG A 171 -17.40 7.60 -1.12
N GLY A 172 -18.64 7.32 -0.73
CA GLY A 172 -19.16 7.68 0.60
C GLY A 172 -19.87 9.04 0.67
N PHE A 173 -19.62 9.95 -0.28
CA PHE A 173 -20.19 11.29 -0.29
C PHE A 173 -21.48 11.39 -1.12
N ASN A 174 -22.43 12.17 -0.61
CA ASN A 174 -23.60 12.60 -1.37
C ASN A 174 -23.22 13.83 -2.21
N ILE A 175 -23.17 13.67 -3.53
CA ILE A 175 -22.83 14.73 -4.48
C ILE A 175 -24.11 15.31 -5.07
N PHE A 176 -24.28 16.62 -4.92
CA PHE A 176 -25.40 17.39 -5.45
C PHE A 176 -24.96 18.12 -6.70
N VAL A 177 -25.65 17.83 -7.81
CA VAL A 177 -25.33 18.34 -9.14
C VAL A 177 -26.58 19.00 -9.72
N PRO A 178 -26.59 20.32 -9.94
CA PRO A 178 -27.73 21.00 -10.55
C PRO A 178 -27.80 20.76 -12.07
N GLY A 179 -29.02 20.71 -12.64
CA GLY A 179 -29.21 20.81 -14.10
C GLY A 179 -28.96 19.53 -14.92
N VAL A 180 -29.20 18.35 -14.31
CA VAL A 180 -28.91 17.04 -14.89
C VAL A 180 -30.10 16.10 -14.88
N LYS A 181 -30.19 15.16 -15.85
CA LYS A 181 -31.29 14.21 -15.97
C LYS A 181 -31.01 12.92 -15.19
N LYS A 182 -32.08 12.20 -14.83
CA LYS A 182 -31.99 10.93 -14.10
C LYS A 182 -31.32 9.88 -14.98
N GLY A 183 -30.29 9.21 -14.44
CA GLY A 183 -29.58 8.14 -15.13
C GLY A 183 -28.42 8.61 -16.03
N GLU A 184 -28.16 9.91 -16.13
CA GLU A 184 -27.05 10.47 -16.89
C GLU A 184 -25.73 10.27 -16.10
N THR A 185 -24.64 10.00 -16.82
CA THR A 185 -23.29 9.95 -16.26
C THR A 185 -22.60 11.25 -16.66
N VAL A 186 -22.18 12.04 -15.68
CA VAL A 186 -21.63 13.38 -15.91
C VAL A 186 -20.29 13.55 -15.20
N LYS A 187 -19.39 14.31 -15.81
CA LYS A 187 -18.14 14.76 -15.18
C LYS A 187 -18.43 16.01 -14.39
N VAL A 188 -18.23 15.93 -13.07
CA VAL A 188 -18.56 17.01 -12.14
C VAL A 188 -17.32 17.48 -11.40
N LEU A 189 -17.19 18.79 -11.26
CA LEU A 189 -16.14 19.44 -10.50
C LEU A 189 -16.68 19.83 -9.13
N ILE A 190 -15.97 19.43 -8.08
CA ILE A 190 -16.44 19.59 -6.71
C ILE A 190 -16.00 20.95 -6.20
N LYS A 191 -16.96 21.84 -5.97
CA LYS A 191 -16.69 23.20 -5.49
C LYS A 191 -16.56 23.27 -3.98
N LYS A 192 -17.33 22.46 -3.27
CA LYS A 192 -17.40 22.55 -1.82
C LYS A 192 -17.77 21.21 -1.20
N ILE A 193 -17.08 20.85 -0.12
CA ILE A 193 -17.34 19.66 0.65
C ILE A 193 -17.74 20.07 2.08
N LYS A 194 -18.83 19.49 2.58
CA LYS A 194 -19.29 19.65 3.96
C LYS A 194 -19.65 18.29 4.52
N ASN A 195 -18.89 17.84 5.51
CA ASN A 195 -19.04 16.53 6.16
C ASN A 195 -19.11 15.42 5.11
N ASN A 196 -20.30 14.87 4.86
CA ASN A 196 -20.53 13.77 3.92
C ASN A 196 -21.32 14.21 2.65
N THR A 197 -21.32 15.51 2.35
CA THR A 197 -22.06 16.12 1.24
C THR A 197 -21.14 17.02 0.44
N ALA A 198 -21.11 16.85 -0.89
CA ALA A 198 -20.35 17.70 -1.80
C ALA A 198 -21.29 18.38 -2.80
N ILE A 199 -21.04 19.66 -3.07
CA ILE A 199 -21.73 20.41 -4.11
C ILE A 199 -20.80 20.44 -5.32
N ALA A 200 -21.29 19.94 -6.45
CA ALA A 200 -20.53 19.82 -7.67
C ALA A 200 -21.25 20.47 -8.86
N GLU A 201 -20.48 20.95 -9.82
CA GLU A 201 -20.96 21.58 -11.04
C GLU A 201 -20.55 20.75 -12.25
N VAL A 202 -21.39 20.69 -13.27
CA VAL A 202 -21.13 19.90 -14.48
C VAL A 202 -20.12 20.62 -15.37
N VAL A 203 -19.03 19.94 -15.73
CA VAL A 203 -18.01 20.49 -16.65
C VAL A 203 -18.28 20.01 -18.08
N ASP A 204 -18.68 18.75 -18.26
CA ASP A 204 -19.01 18.19 -19.57
C ASP A 204 -20.21 17.24 -19.50
N LYS A 205 -21.08 17.35 -20.50
CA LYS A 205 -22.17 16.41 -20.78
C LYS A 205 -21.74 15.55 -21.97
N GLU A 206 -21.17 14.38 -21.71
CA GLU A 206 -21.06 13.34 -22.73
C GLU A 206 -22.49 12.84 -23.01
N LYS A 207 -23.14 13.47 -24.00
CA LYS A 207 -24.38 12.96 -24.59
C LYS A 207 -24.02 11.85 -25.55
N GLU A 208 -24.42 10.62 -25.23
CA GLU A 208 -24.84 9.64 -26.24
C GLU A 208 -26.37 9.55 -26.22
#